data_AF-A0A9W8ZLJ9-F1
#
_entry.id   AF-A0A9W8ZLJ9-F1
#
_cell.length_a   1.000
_cell.length_b   1.000
_cell.length_c   1.000
_cell.angle_alpha   90.00
_cell.angle_beta   90.00
_cell.angle_gamma   90.00
#
_symmetry.space_group_name_H-M   'P 1'
#
loop_
_entity.id
_entity.type
_entity.pdbx_description
1 polymer ?
#
loop_
_entity_poly.entity_id
_entity_poly.type
_entity_poly.pdbx_seq_one_letter_code
_entity_poly.pdbx_strand_id
1 'polypeptide(L)'
;MNAVAASRMNKALTTYRPELQNINATNAAALFASSTLTAVYLFRTSALDIESLRETIPYGTLLPPPGVVDKMMDCILRTVWGLRGPLTVLMSGWNHVVNGAMHPVAARKWWPRRRTPATPRAEEEDRRLADIDRLWMDTDKAWEPQTPHLTQALGYLRETYALVSQLTLPGVFPPMTAVPYAVDDETTGVLTDRGAIFVWSTRISREFIQLLESKDRDALVILAHYAVLPGRVRNVWWLEGLGADFVTAIAMAIGIENWHLIEWPARVVGVDLWNAFGVRQDRLQGKPDEMHMDVI
;
A
#
# COMPACT_ATOMS: atom_id res chain seq x y z
N MET A 1 0.51 -21.19 13.38
CA MET A 1 -0.62 -20.32 13.00
C MET A 1 -0.85 -20.28 11.48
N ASN A 2 0.20 -20.12 10.65
CA ASN A 2 0.10 -20.03 9.18
C ASN A 2 -0.59 -21.23 8.48
N ALA A 3 -0.34 -22.47 8.94
CA ALA A 3 -0.93 -23.68 8.33
C ALA A 3 -2.46 -23.72 8.40
N VAL A 4 -3.06 -23.22 9.50
CA VAL A 4 -4.52 -23.17 9.66
C VAL A 4 -5.13 -22.11 8.76
N ALA A 5 -4.54 -20.92 8.70
CA ALA A 5 -4.99 -19.84 7.83
C ALA A 5 -4.93 -20.25 6.35
N ALA A 6 -3.81 -20.85 5.92
CA ALA A 6 -3.65 -21.37 4.56
C ALA A 6 -4.68 -22.48 4.23
N SER A 7 -4.95 -23.39 5.16
CA SER A 7 -5.98 -24.43 4.99
C SER A 7 -7.38 -23.83 4.82
N ARG A 8 -7.75 -22.83 5.64
CA ARG A 8 -9.04 -22.13 5.55
C ARG A 8 -9.17 -21.35 4.25
N MET A 9 -8.11 -20.66 3.84
CA MET A 9 -8.04 -19.93 2.58
C MET A 9 -8.22 -20.87 1.38
N ASN A 10 -7.52 -21.99 1.35
CA ASN A 10 -7.67 -23.01 0.29
C ASN A 10 -9.09 -23.59 0.24
N LYS A 11 -9.71 -23.83 1.39
CA LYS A 11 -11.10 -24.28 1.47
C LYS A 11 -12.09 -23.21 0.96
N ALA A 12 -11.85 -21.93 1.23
CA ALA A 12 -12.69 -20.85 0.70
C ALA A 12 -12.59 -20.77 -0.83
N LEU A 13 -11.39 -20.99 -1.40
CA LEU A 13 -11.15 -20.94 -2.84
C LEU A 13 -11.95 -21.98 -3.64
N THR A 14 -12.29 -23.13 -3.05
CA THR A 14 -13.06 -24.17 -3.76
C THR A 14 -14.48 -23.73 -4.09
N THR A 15 -15.10 -22.92 -3.22
CA THR A 15 -16.45 -22.36 -3.44
C THR A 15 -16.38 -21.02 -4.15
N TYR A 16 -15.35 -20.23 -3.88
CA TYR A 16 -15.18 -18.90 -4.47
C TYR A 16 -14.97 -18.94 -5.99
N ARG A 17 -14.13 -19.84 -6.50
CA ARG A 17 -13.76 -19.87 -7.94
C ARG A 17 -14.96 -20.15 -8.88
N PRO A 18 -15.84 -21.12 -8.62
CA PRO A 18 -17.02 -21.33 -9.46
C PRO A 18 -17.98 -20.13 -9.45
N GLU A 19 -18.21 -19.53 -8.28
CA GLU A 19 -19.14 -18.41 -8.11
C GLU A 19 -18.70 -17.13 -8.83
N LEU A 20 -17.39 -16.96 -9.07
CA LEU A 20 -16.87 -15.84 -9.88
C LEU A 20 -17.35 -15.87 -11.34
N GLN A 21 -17.77 -17.01 -11.86
CA GLN A 21 -18.26 -17.12 -13.24
C GLN A 21 -19.59 -16.39 -13.45
N ASN A 22 -20.38 -16.19 -12.39
CA ASN A 22 -21.68 -15.54 -12.46
C ASN A 22 -21.94 -14.69 -11.20
N ILE A 23 -21.41 -13.47 -11.21
CA ILE A 23 -21.61 -12.50 -10.12
C ILE A 23 -23.03 -11.92 -10.24
N ASN A 24 -23.81 -12.05 -9.17
CA ASN A 24 -25.21 -11.64 -9.11
C ASN A 24 -25.58 -11.07 -7.72
N ALA A 25 -26.84 -10.70 -7.54
CA ALA A 25 -27.32 -10.06 -6.32
C ALA A 25 -27.13 -10.88 -5.03
N THR A 26 -27.13 -12.22 -5.10
CA THR A 26 -27.06 -13.08 -3.92
C THR A 26 -25.63 -13.39 -3.49
N ASN A 27 -24.66 -13.40 -4.43
CA ASN A 27 -23.27 -13.77 -4.14
C ASN A 27 -22.27 -12.60 -4.16
N ALA A 28 -22.58 -11.47 -4.82
CA ALA A 28 -21.60 -10.40 -5.05
C ALA A 28 -21.00 -9.82 -3.76
N ALA A 29 -21.83 -9.59 -2.73
CA ALA A 29 -21.36 -9.08 -1.44
C ALA A 29 -20.39 -10.06 -0.75
N ALA A 30 -20.71 -11.37 -0.77
CA ALA A 30 -19.87 -12.41 -0.18
C ALA A 30 -18.56 -12.61 -0.96
N LEU A 31 -18.61 -12.56 -2.30
CA LEU A 31 -17.44 -12.61 -3.16
C LEU A 31 -16.52 -11.41 -2.91
N PHE A 32 -17.08 -10.21 -2.80
CA PHE A 32 -16.31 -9.01 -2.50
C PHE A 32 -15.67 -9.07 -1.11
N ALA A 33 -16.40 -9.51 -0.09
CA ALA A 33 -15.85 -9.70 1.25
C ALA A 33 -14.72 -10.76 1.26
N SER A 34 -14.92 -11.91 0.63
CA SER A 34 -13.93 -12.99 0.53
C SER A 34 -12.65 -12.54 -0.17
N SER A 35 -12.77 -11.82 -1.29
CA SER A 35 -11.62 -11.26 -1.99
C SER A 35 -10.89 -10.21 -1.15
N THR A 36 -11.61 -9.37 -0.40
CA THR A 36 -11.00 -8.37 0.50
C THR A 36 -10.21 -9.04 1.63
N LEU A 37 -10.75 -10.11 2.22
CA LEU A 37 -10.03 -10.92 3.22
C LEU A 37 -8.80 -11.62 2.62
N THR A 38 -8.89 -12.03 1.36
CA THR A 38 -7.73 -12.56 0.61
C THR A 38 -6.63 -11.51 0.49
N ALA A 39 -6.98 -10.27 0.16
CA ALA A 39 -6.01 -9.18 0.13
C ALA A 39 -5.37 -8.96 1.53
N VAL A 40 -6.17 -8.91 2.59
CA VAL A 40 -5.66 -8.80 3.97
C VAL A 40 -4.69 -9.94 4.32
N TYR A 41 -5.03 -11.18 3.95
CA TYR A 41 -4.16 -12.34 4.11
C TYR A 41 -2.83 -12.16 3.36
N LEU A 42 -2.87 -11.76 2.10
CA LEU A 42 -1.67 -11.53 1.29
C LEU A 42 -0.76 -10.48 1.93
N PHE A 43 -1.32 -9.36 2.38
CA PHE A 43 -0.58 -8.30 3.08
C PHE A 43 0.15 -8.83 4.31
N ARG A 44 -0.55 -9.53 5.21
CA ARG A 44 0.09 -10.09 6.40
C ARG A 44 1.17 -11.11 6.04
N THR A 45 0.87 -12.04 5.13
CA THR A 45 1.85 -13.08 4.77
C THR A 45 3.08 -12.52 4.08
N SER A 46 2.94 -11.47 3.26
CA SER A 46 4.07 -10.77 2.67
C SER A 46 4.96 -10.13 3.73
N ALA A 47 4.38 -9.50 4.77
CA ALA A 47 5.16 -8.94 5.87
C ALA A 47 5.93 -10.03 6.65
N LEU A 48 5.27 -11.16 6.95
CA LEU A 48 5.90 -12.31 7.61
C LEU A 48 7.01 -12.95 6.76
N ASP A 49 6.80 -13.07 5.45
CA ASP A 49 7.82 -13.59 4.54
C ASP A 49 9.04 -12.66 4.49
N ILE A 50 8.84 -11.33 4.47
CA ILE A 50 9.94 -10.35 4.53
C ILE A 50 10.67 -10.43 5.86
N GLU A 51 9.95 -10.53 6.99
CA GLU A 51 10.56 -10.72 8.32
C GLU A 51 11.44 -11.98 8.35
N SER A 52 10.92 -13.11 7.86
CA SER A 52 11.67 -14.36 7.75
C SER A 52 12.91 -14.23 6.86
N LEU A 53 12.82 -13.48 5.75
CA LEU A 53 13.98 -13.19 4.90
C LEU A 53 15.01 -12.33 5.64
N ARG A 54 14.58 -11.33 6.41
CA ARG A 54 15.46 -10.45 7.19
C ARG A 54 16.23 -11.22 8.26
N GLU A 55 15.63 -12.21 8.91
CA GLU A 55 16.31 -13.07 9.89
C GLU A 55 17.50 -13.86 9.29
N THR A 56 17.48 -14.11 7.98
CA THR A 56 18.61 -14.77 7.29
C THR A 56 19.77 -13.83 6.97
N ILE A 57 19.60 -12.52 7.14
CA ILE A 57 20.59 -11.50 6.79
C ILE A 57 21.46 -11.21 8.03
N PRO A 58 22.79 -11.37 7.95
CA PRO A 58 23.67 -11.08 9.08
C PRO A 58 23.58 -9.61 9.52
N TYR A 59 23.72 -9.38 10.82
CA TYR A 59 23.76 -8.02 11.38
C TYR A 59 24.89 -7.18 10.74
N GLY A 60 24.60 -5.91 10.45
CA GLY A 60 25.56 -4.99 9.80
C GLY A 60 25.72 -5.21 8.30
N THR A 61 24.94 -6.11 7.68
CA THR A 61 24.90 -6.25 6.22
C THR A 61 24.33 -4.98 5.60
N LEU A 62 25.13 -4.28 4.79
CA LEU A 62 24.67 -3.09 4.08
C LEU A 62 23.93 -3.45 2.78
N LEU A 63 24.40 -4.49 2.08
CA LEU A 63 23.84 -4.99 0.83
C LEU A 63 23.58 -6.50 0.95
N PRO A 64 22.32 -6.95 0.95
CA PRO A 64 22.00 -8.37 1.05
C PRO A 64 22.28 -9.09 -0.28
N PRO A 65 22.36 -10.43 -0.28
CA PRO A 65 22.49 -11.21 -1.51
C PRO A 65 21.34 -10.90 -2.50
N PRO A 66 21.60 -10.82 -3.82
CA PRO A 66 20.58 -10.43 -4.81
C PRO A 66 19.29 -11.26 -4.73
N GLY A 67 19.41 -12.58 -4.50
CA GLY A 67 18.25 -13.47 -4.39
C GLY A 67 17.36 -13.22 -3.16
N VAL A 68 17.84 -12.50 -2.14
CA VAL A 68 17.02 -12.06 -1.01
C VAL A 68 16.20 -10.83 -1.40
N VAL A 69 16.83 -9.87 -2.09
CA VAL A 69 16.15 -8.66 -2.59
C VAL A 69 15.01 -9.04 -3.54
N ASP A 70 15.25 -9.97 -4.46
CA ASP A 70 14.22 -10.45 -5.39
C ASP A 70 13.00 -11.01 -4.65
N LYS A 71 13.23 -11.85 -3.63
CA LYS A 71 12.14 -12.41 -2.82
C LYS A 71 11.39 -11.34 -2.02
N MET A 72 12.09 -10.33 -1.50
CA MET A 72 11.44 -9.20 -0.81
C MET A 72 10.56 -8.41 -1.79
N MET A 73 11.06 -8.15 -3.00
CA MET A 73 10.30 -7.49 -4.07
C MET A 73 9.08 -8.31 -4.50
N ASP A 74 9.21 -9.64 -4.63
CA ASP A 74 8.08 -10.52 -4.91
C ASP A 74 6.99 -10.44 -3.83
N CYS A 75 7.39 -10.33 -2.54
CA CYS A 75 6.44 -10.14 -1.44
C CYS A 75 5.68 -8.82 -1.57
N ILE A 76 6.36 -7.74 -1.96
CA ILE A 76 5.75 -6.42 -2.19
C ILE A 76 4.79 -6.47 -3.38
N LEU A 77 5.24 -7.00 -4.52
CA LEU A 77 4.43 -7.12 -5.74
C LEU A 77 3.18 -7.97 -5.51
N ARG A 78 3.27 -9.02 -4.67
CA ARG A 78 2.13 -9.83 -4.25
C ARG A 78 1.02 -9.02 -3.59
N THR A 79 1.37 -7.99 -2.80
CA THR A 79 0.37 -7.11 -2.18
C THR A 79 -0.29 -6.17 -3.20
N VAL A 80 0.49 -5.65 -4.16
CA VAL A 80 0.00 -4.81 -5.26
C VAL A 80 -0.97 -5.59 -6.14
N TRP A 81 -0.60 -6.80 -6.54
CA TRP A 81 -1.46 -7.71 -7.29
C TRP A 81 -2.68 -8.16 -6.48
N GLY A 82 -2.52 -8.39 -5.18
CA GLY A 82 -3.58 -8.82 -4.26
C GLY A 82 -4.78 -7.89 -4.22
N LEU A 83 -4.58 -6.58 -4.46
CA LEU A 83 -5.65 -5.58 -4.47
C LEU A 83 -6.48 -5.57 -5.77
N ARG A 84 -5.98 -6.18 -6.85
CA ARG A 84 -6.72 -6.25 -8.13
C ARG A 84 -7.89 -7.22 -8.06
N GLY A 85 -7.77 -8.32 -7.32
CA GLY A 85 -8.85 -9.30 -7.15
C GLY A 85 -10.15 -8.66 -6.62
N PRO A 86 -10.11 -8.00 -5.45
CA PRO A 86 -11.27 -7.27 -4.92
C PRO A 86 -11.81 -6.21 -5.87
N LEU A 87 -10.93 -5.49 -6.56
CA LEU A 87 -11.34 -4.47 -7.53
C LEU A 87 -12.13 -5.08 -8.68
N THR A 88 -11.67 -6.20 -9.25
CA THR A 88 -12.36 -6.90 -10.33
C THR A 88 -13.75 -7.36 -9.88
N VAL A 89 -13.87 -7.96 -8.70
CA VAL A 89 -15.17 -8.39 -8.14
C VAL A 89 -16.09 -7.20 -7.91
N LEU A 90 -15.56 -6.11 -7.33
CA LEU A 90 -16.31 -4.88 -7.09
C LEU A 90 -16.82 -4.26 -8.39
N MET A 91 -16.00 -4.21 -9.43
CA MET A 91 -16.39 -3.66 -10.73
C MET A 91 -17.47 -4.51 -11.41
N SER A 92 -17.32 -5.83 -11.41
CA SER A 92 -18.29 -6.75 -12.02
C SER A 92 -19.62 -6.81 -11.25
N GLY A 93 -19.58 -6.62 -9.93
CA GLY A 93 -20.75 -6.67 -9.05
C GLY A 93 -21.21 -5.30 -8.52
N TRP A 94 -20.78 -4.19 -9.12
CA TRP A 94 -20.85 -2.85 -8.50
C TRP A 94 -22.20 -2.52 -7.86
N ASN A 95 -23.29 -2.64 -8.64
CA ASN A 95 -24.63 -2.33 -8.14
C ASN A 95 -25.07 -3.26 -7.01
N HIS A 96 -24.65 -4.51 -7.03
CA HIS A 96 -25.00 -5.49 -6.00
C HIS A 96 -24.18 -5.30 -4.72
N VAL A 97 -22.90 -4.95 -4.84
CA VAL A 97 -22.00 -4.72 -3.69
C VAL A 97 -22.33 -3.38 -3.03
N VAL A 98 -22.44 -2.31 -3.81
CA VAL A 98 -22.66 -0.94 -3.30
C VAL A 98 -24.07 -0.74 -2.76
N ASN A 99 -25.08 -1.43 -3.27
CA ASN A 99 -26.45 -1.34 -2.74
C ASN A 99 -26.82 -2.50 -1.79
N GLY A 100 -25.88 -3.41 -1.52
CA GLY A 100 -26.09 -4.60 -0.69
C GLY A 100 -25.46 -4.50 0.70
N ALA A 101 -25.20 -5.66 1.32
CA ALA A 101 -24.65 -5.75 2.68
C ALA A 101 -23.25 -5.11 2.83
N MET A 102 -22.51 -4.95 1.74
CA MET A 102 -21.18 -4.33 1.73
C MET A 102 -21.23 -2.81 1.48
N HIS A 103 -22.41 -2.19 1.46
CA HIS A 103 -22.59 -0.73 1.29
C HIS A 103 -21.66 0.10 2.19
N PRO A 104 -21.55 -0.14 3.52
CA PRO A 104 -20.73 0.69 4.40
C PRO A 104 -19.23 0.69 4.05
N VAL A 105 -18.76 -0.38 3.39
CA VAL A 105 -17.34 -0.57 3.02
C VAL A 105 -17.08 -0.16 1.57
N ALA A 106 -18.07 -0.28 0.69
CA ALA A 106 -17.91 -0.06 -0.75
C ALA A 106 -18.38 1.33 -1.22
N ALA A 107 -19.44 1.87 -0.62
CA ALA A 107 -20.07 3.11 -1.05
C ALA A 107 -19.26 4.35 -0.61
N ARG A 108 -18.67 5.04 -1.58
CA ARG A 108 -17.78 6.19 -1.35
C ARG A 108 -18.26 7.48 -2.03
N LYS A 109 -19.57 7.61 -2.23
CA LYS A 109 -20.17 8.83 -2.83
C LYS A 109 -19.89 10.11 -2.02
N TRP A 110 -19.57 9.94 -0.74
CA TRP A 110 -19.25 11.00 0.23
C TRP A 110 -17.78 11.47 0.17
N TRP A 111 -16.90 10.75 -0.55
CA TRP A 111 -15.53 11.21 -0.77
C TRP A 111 -15.51 12.56 -1.50
N PRO A 112 -14.49 13.40 -1.24
CA PRO A 112 -14.35 14.68 -1.92
C PRO A 112 -14.27 14.47 -3.44
N ARG A 113 -15.09 15.23 -4.18
CA ARG A 113 -15.11 15.17 -5.65
C ARG A 113 -13.83 15.77 -6.26
N ARG A 114 -13.33 16.86 -5.65
CA ARG A 114 -12.08 17.50 -6.04
C ARG A 114 -10.99 17.08 -5.07
N ARG A 115 -9.91 16.52 -5.61
CA ARG A 115 -8.74 16.09 -4.86
C ARG A 115 -7.72 17.22 -4.88
N THR A 116 -7.61 17.89 -3.75
CA THR A 116 -6.64 18.97 -3.54
C THR A 116 -5.96 18.75 -2.20
N PRO A 117 -4.64 19.01 -2.09
CA PRO A 117 -3.97 19.00 -0.79
C PRO A 117 -4.75 19.86 0.23
N ALA A 118 -5.01 19.29 1.40
CA ALA A 118 -5.88 19.91 2.40
C ALA A 118 -5.14 20.62 3.54
N THR A 119 -3.83 20.38 3.66
CA THR A 119 -3.00 20.90 4.74
C THR A 119 -1.69 21.44 4.19
N PRO A 120 -0.99 22.35 4.91
CA PRO A 120 0.33 22.82 4.49
C PRO A 120 1.34 21.68 4.30
N ARG A 121 1.24 20.62 5.13
CA ARG A 121 2.05 19.41 4.98
C ARG A 121 1.72 18.67 3.68
N ALA A 122 0.43 18.52 3.34
CA ALA A 122 0.03 17.89 2.09
C ALA A 122 0.46 18.70 0.86
N GLU A 123 0.53 20.04 0.95
CA GLU A 123 1.07 20.90 -0.12
C GLU A 123 2.59 20.75 -0.28
N GLU A 124 3.32 20.56 0.82
CA GLU A 124 4.75 20.20 0.77
C GLU A 124 4.96 18.84 0.12
N GLU A 125 4.16 17.85 0.51
CA GLU A 125 4.22 16.47 -0.02
C GLU A 125 3.84 16.44 -1.51
N ASP A 126 2.83 17.18 -1.94
CA ASP A 126 2.47 17.28 -3.36
C ASP A 126 3.58 17.91 -4.19
N ARG A 127 4.25 18.96 -3.69
CA ARG A 127 5.42 19.56 -4.36
C ARG A 127 6.56 18.55 -4.50
N ARG A 128 6.86 17.81 -3.42
CA ARG A 128 7.88 16.75 -3.44
C ARG A 128 7.54 15.66 -4.47
N LEU A 129 6.28 15.23 -4.52
CA LEU A 129 5.83 14.25 -5.51
C LEU A 129 5.90 14.81 -6.93
N ALA A 130 5.53 16.07 -7.13
CA ALA A 130 5.61 16.72 -8.44
C ALA A 130 7.05 16.72 -8.97
N ASP A 131 8.05 16.98 -8.10
CA ASP A 131 9.46 17.00 -8.49
C ASP A 131 10.02 15.63 -8.93
N ILE A 132 9.32 14.52 -8.69
CA ILE A 132 9.75 13.18 -9.12
C ILE A 132 9.77 13.06 -10.65
N ASP A 133 8.89 13.77 -11.37
CA ASP A 133 8.80 13.64 -12.83
C ASP A 133 10.08 14.07 -13.56
N ARG A 134 10.87 14.96 -12.95
CA ARG A 134 12.19 15.38 -13.43
C ARG A 134 13.15 14.21 -13.66
N LEU A 135 12.97 13.09 -12.95
CA LEU A 135 13.81 11.90 -13.11
C LEU A 135 13.80 11.34 -14.54
N TRP A 136 12.71 11.55 -15.28
CA TRP A 136 12.60 11.15 -16.68
C TRP A 136 12.37 12.33 -17.62
N MET A 137 11.69 13.39 -17.18
CA MET A 137 11.37 14.56 -18.02
C MET A 137 12.57 15.43 -18.35
N ASP A 138 13.55 15.55 -17.45
CA ASP A 138 14.76 16.36 -17.66
C ASP A 138 15.89 15.55 -18.33
N THR A 139 15.58 14.34 -18.79
CA THR A 139 16.53 13.41 -19.42
C THR A 139 16.03 12.96 -20.79
N ASP A 140 16.86 12.24 -21.54
CA ASP A 140 16.45 11.64 -22.82
C ASP A 140 15.33 10.61 -22.69
N LYS A 141 14.99 10.19 -21.45
CA LYS A 141 13.90 9.25 -21.15
C LYS A 141 12.50 9.81 -21.41
N ALA A 142 12.34 11.12 -21.60
CA ALA A 142 11.03 11.76 -21.75
C ALA A 142 10.16 11.13 -22.86
N TRP A 143 10.78 10.58 -23.90
CA TRP A 143 10.11 9.96 -25.05
C TRP A 143 10.11 8.43 -25.03
N GLU A 144 10.61 7.82 -23.96
CA GLU A 144 10.62 6.37 -23.84
C GLU A 144 9.20 5.79 -23.68
N PRO A 145 8.93 4.57 -24.19
CA PRO A 145 7.60 3.96 -24.14
C PRO A 145 7.04 3.80 -22.72
N GLN A 146 7.89 3.68 -21.70
CA GLN A 146 7.45 3.55 -20.31
C GLN A 146 7.02 4.87 -19.65
N THR A 147 7.46 6.02 -20.17
CA THR A 147 7.28 7.34 -19.55
C THR A 147 5.82 7.75 -19.32
N PRO A 148 4.87 7.46 -20.24
CA PRO A 148 3.45 7.70 -20.00
C PRO A 148 2.92 6.94 -18.77
N HIS A 149 3.41 5.72 -18.53
CA HIS A 149 2.98 4.88 -17.40
C HIS A 149 3.55 5.38 -16.07
N LEU A 150 4.80 5.85 -16.06
CA LEU A 150 5.40 6.54 -14.89
C LEU A 150 4.62 7.82 -14.54
N THR A 151 4.37 8.66 -15.55
CA THR A 151 3.64 9.94 -15.40
C THR A 151 2.22 9.71 -14.88
N GLN A 152 1.51 8.73 -15.42
CA GLN A 152 0.17 8.37 -14.97
C GLN A 152 0.17 7.85 -13.53
N ALA A 153 1.08 6.94 -13.19
CA ALA A 153 1.18 6.40 -11.83
C ALA A 153 1.52 7.49 -10.80
N LEU A 154 2.42 8.42 -11.14
CA LEU A 154 2.73 9.57 -10.30
C LEU A 154 1.53 10.50 -10.12
N GLY A 155 0.79 10.79 -11.20
CA GLY A 155 -0.43 11.58 -11.13
C GLY A 155 -1.48 10.97 -10.20
N TYR A 156 -1.70 9.66 -10.29
CA TYR A 156 -2.59 8.96 -9.36
C TYR A 156 -2.08 8.97 -7.92
N LEU A 157 -0.76 9.01 -7.71
CA LEU A 157 -0.18 9.06 -6.37
C LEU A 157 -0.47 10.40 -5.72
N ARG A 158 -0.22 11.50 -6.45
CA ARG A 158 -0.55 12.87 -6.02
C ARG A 158 -2.02 13.04 -5.67
N GLU A 159 -2.90 12.53 -6.53
CA GLU A 159 -4.35 12.51 -6.25
C GLU A 159 -4.70 11.72 -4.98
N THR A 160 -3.97 10.63 -4.70
CA THR A 160 -4.23 9.78 -3.53
C THR A 160 -3.76 10.47 -2.25
N TYR A 161 -2.60 11.14 -2.27
CA TYR A 161 -2.14 11.99 -1.18
C TYR A 161 -3.13 13.12 -0.87
N ALA A 162 -3.61 13.82 -1.91
CA ALA A 162 -4.62 14.85 -1.76
C ALA A 162 -5.91 14.30 -1.12
N LEU A 163 -6.41 13.15 -1.60
CA LEU A 163 -7.57 12.48 -1.01
C LEU A 163 -7.35 12.12 0.47
N VAL A 164 -6.22 11.48 0.79
CA VAL A 164 -5.90 11.09 2.18
C VAL A 164 -5.83 12.33 3.07
N SER A 165 -5.21 13.42 2.62
CA SER A 165 -5.13 14.66 3.38
C SER A 165 -6.48 15.30 3.67
N GLN A 166 -7.44 15.19 2.75
CA GLN A 166 -8.80 15.67 2.97
C GLN A 166 -9.53 14.79 4.00
N LEU A 167 -9.33 13.47 3.92
CA LEU A 167 -9.97 12.49 4.80
C LEU A 167 -9.35 12.42 6.21
N THR A 168 -8.25 13.13 6.46
CA THR A 168 -7.68 13.32 7.80
C THR A 168 -8.14 14.62 8.48
N LEU A 169 -8.90 15.48 7.79
CA LEU A 169 -9.42 16.71 8.38
C LEU A 169 -10.44 16.41 9.49
N PRO A 170 -10.24 16.91 10.73
CA PRO A 170 -11.15 16.67 11.83
C PRO A 170 -12.57 17.18 11.55
N GLY A 171 -13.57 16.30 11.69
CA GLY A 171 -14.99 16.66 11.61
C GLY A 171 -15.52 17.04 10.21
N VAL A 172 -14.70 16.95 9.17
CA VAL A 172 -15.12 17.31 7.80
C VAL A 172 -15.83 16.16 7.08
N PHE A 173 -15.35 14.93 7.29
CA PHE A 173 -15.91 13.73 6.66
C PHE A 173 -16.35 12.70 7.70
N PRO A 174 -17.40 11.91 7.42
CA PRO A 174 -17.88 10.89 8.35
C PRO A 174 -16.85 9.75 8.50
N PRO A 175 -16.59 9.27 9.72
CA PRO A 175 -15.72 8.11 9.95
C PRO A 175 -16.45 6.82 9.55
N MET A 176 -16.02 6.18 8.46
CA MET A 176 -16.64 4.96 7.93
C MET A 176 -15.82 3.71 8.24
N THR A 177 -14.55 3.71 7.85
CA THR A 177 -13.59 2.65 8.20
C THR A 177 -12.35 3.28 8.81
N ALA A 178 -12.61 4.12 9.81
CA ALA A 178 -11.63 5.01 10.37
C ALA A 178 -10.50 4.25 11.06
N VAL A 179 -9.28 4.76 10.91
CA VAL A 179 -8.08 4.20 11.53
C VAL A 179 -7.20 5.32 12.09
N PRO A 180 -6.48 5.08 13.19
CA PRO A 180 -5.43 6.00 13.62
C PRO A 180 -4.39 6.19 12.52
N TYR A 181 -4.00 7.44 12.28
CA TYR A 181 -3.13 7.80 11.16
C TYR A 181 -2.18 8.92 11.57
N ALA A 182 -0.88 8.72 11.38
CA ALA A 182 0.11 9.76 11.59
C ALA A 182 -0.04 10.83 10.50
N VAL A 183 -0.59 11.99 10.86
CA VAL A 183 -0.83 13.10 9.92
C VAL A 183 0.44 13.93 9.68
N ASP A 184 1.36 13.87 10.63
CA ASP A 184 2.70 14.43 10.56
C ASP A 184 3.66 13.57 11.40
N ASP A 185 4.85 14.09 11.70
CA ASP A 185 5.93 13.35 12.36
C ASP A 185 5.71 13.21 13.88
N GLU A 186 4.75 13.94 14.47
CA GLU A 186 4.51 14.01 15.92
C GLU A 186 3.05 13.69 16.33
N THR A 187 2.09 13.87 15.42
CA THR A 187 0.66 13.87 15.69
C THR A 187 -0.02 12.65 15.06
N THR A 188 -0.68 11.86 15.89
CA THR A 188 -1.60 10.81 15.44
C THR A 188 -3.02 11.37 15.38
N GLY A 189 -3.51 11.57 14.15
CA GLY A 189 -4.89 11.91 13.86
C GLY A 189 -5.71 10.67 13.48
N VAL A 190 -6.78 10.88 12.73
CA VAL A 190 -7.66 9.82 12.24
C VAL A 190 -7.83 9.95 10.73
N LEU A 191 -7.61 8.86 10.00
CA LEU A 191 -8.04 8.74 8.61
C LEU A 191 -9.45 8.18 8.59
N THR A 192 -10.43 8.95 8.13
CA THR A 192 -11.87 8.61 8.20
C THR A 192 -12.28 7.38 7.37
N ASP A 193 -11.51 7.01 6.34
CA ASP A 193 -11.67 5.77 5.57
C ASP A 193 -10.31 5.25 5.12
N ARG A 194 -9.88 4.12 5.71
CA ARG A 194 -8.62 3.46 5.36
C ARG A 194 -8.55 3.01 3.91
N GLY A 195 -9.68 2.83 3.24
CA GLY A 195 -9.74 2.45 1.82
C GLY A 195 -9.03 3.45 0.90
N ALA A 196 -8.89 4.71 1.34
CA ALA A 196 -8.24 5.76 0.57
C ALA A 196 -6.76 5.45 0.24
N ILE A 197 -6.04 4.76 1.16
CA ILE A 197 -4.62 4.43 0.94
C ILE A 197 -4.41 3.39 -0.18
N PHE A 198 -5.45 2.65 -0.57
CA PHE A 198 -5.37 1.63 -1.62
C PHE A 198 -5.77 2.15 -3.01
N VAL A 199 -6.28 3.40 -3.09
CA VAL A 199 -6.75 3.98 -4.36
C VAL A 199 -5.65 3.96 -5.42
N TRP A 200 -4.44 4.39 -5.07
CA TRP A 200 -3.31 4.39 -5.99
C TRP A 200 -3.04 3.01 -6.60
N SER A 201 -2.85 1.99 -5.75
CA SER A 201 -2.54 0.61 -6.15
C SER A 201 -3.65 -0.03 -7.01
N THR A 202 -4.90 0.39 -6.84
CA THR A 202 -6.01 -0.08 -7.68
C THR A 202 -6.06 0.57 -9.07
N ARG A 203 -5.38 1.71 -9.26
CA ARG A 203 -5.47 2.55 -10.47
C ARG A 203 -4.26 2.51 -11.38
N ILE A 204 -3.07 2.19 -10.88
CA ILE A 204 -1.86 2.04 -11.70
C ILE A 204 -2.11 1.10 -12.89
N SER A 205 -1.37 1.22 -13.98
CA SER A 205 -1.55 0.36 -15.15
C SER A 205 -0.85 -0.99 -14.98
N ARG A 206 -1.10 -1.95 -15.88
CA ARG A 206 -0.38 -3.24 -15.87
C ARG A 206 1.07 -3.05 -16.29
N GLU A 207 1.30 -2.15 -17.22
CA GLU A 207 2.62 -1.77 -17.75
C GLU A 207 3.46 -1.12 -16.65
N PHE A 208 2.88 -0.26 -15.80
CA PHE A 208 3.59 0.26 -14.63
C PHE A 208 3.99 -0.86 -13.66
N ILE A 209 3.13 -1.87 -13.45
CA ILE A 209 3.49 -3.02 -12.60
C ILE A 209 4.65 -3.82 -13.23
N GLN A 210 4.69 -3.96 -14.55
CA GLN A 210 5.83 -4.60 -15.23
C GLN A 210 7.14 -3.85 -15.01
N LEU A 211 7.11 -2.52 -14.90
CA LEU A 211 8.28 -1.72 -14.51
C LEU A 211 8.73 -2.04 -13.08
N LEU A 212 7.79 -2.24 -12.15
CA LEU A 212 8.12 -2.68 -10.79
C LEU A 212 8.71 -4.09 -10.78
N GLU A 213 8.17 -5.01 -11.58
CA GLU A 213 8.68 -6.38 -11.76
C GLU A 213 10.09 -6.39 -12.34
N SER A 214 10.38 -5.49 -13.28
CA SER A 214 11.73 -5.30 -13.83
C SER A 214 12.66 -4.47 -12.94
N LYS A 215 12.20 -4.08 -11.74
CA LYS A 215 12.93 -3.21 -10.80
C LYS A 215 13.42 -1.91 -11.44
N ASP A 216 12.60 -1.32 -12.31
CA ASP A 216 12.88 -0.01 -12.88
C ASP A 216 13.05 1.03 -11.76
N ARG A 217 14.15 1.77 -11.81
CA ARG A 217 14.52 2.72 -10.75
C ARG A 217 13.42 3.75 -10.51
N ASP A 218 12.90 4.35 -11.57
CA ASP A 218 11.99 5.50 -11.47
C ASP A 218 10.61 5.04 -10.99
N ALA A 219 10.16 3.86 -11.43
CA ALA A 219 8.95 3.21 -10.92
C ALA A 219 9.07 2.85 -9.43
N LEU A 220 10.23 2.32 -9.00
CA LEU A 220 10.48 1.98 -7.59
C LEU A 220 10.53 3.21 -6.67
N VAL A 221 11.04 4.36 -7.16
CA VAL A 221 10.97 5.63 -6.41
C VAL A 221 9.52 6.05 -6.14
N ILE A 222 8.64 5.93 -7.15
CA ILE A 222 7.20 6.19 -6.98
C ILE A 222 6.60 5.21 -5.95
N LEU A 223 6.94 3.92 -6.02
CA LEU A 223 6.45 2.92 -5.07
C LEU A 223 6.92 3.19 -3.63
N ALA A 224 8.15 3.67 -3.44
CA ALA A 224 8.66 4.06 -2.12
C ALA A 224 7.87 5.24 -1.55
N HIS A 225 7.51 6.22 -2.39
CA HIS A 225 6.65 7.33 -1.98
C HIS A 225 5.21 6.90 -1.71
N TYR A 226 4.72 5.88 -2.41
CA TYR A 226 3.45 5.25 -2.07
C TYR A 226 3.50 4.57 -0.69
N ALA A 227 4.60 3.89 -0.33
CA ALA A 227 4.75 3.14 0.91
C ALA A 227 4.54 3.98 2.19
N VAL A 228 4.73 5.30 2.11
CA VAL A 228 4.44 6.25 3.19
C VAL A 228 2.96 6.24 3.56
N LEU A 229 2.04 6.11 2.59
CA LEU A 229 0.60 6.14 2.86
C LEU A 229 0.16 5.01 3.80
N PRO A 230 0.41 3.71 3.51
CA PRO A 230 0.13 2.64 4.47
C PRO A 230 1.09 2.68 5.67
N GLY A 231 2.34 3.15 5.50
CA GLY A 231 3.32 3.29 6.58
C GLY A 231 2.94 4.29 7.67
N ARG A 232 1.94 5.15 7.45
CA ARG A 232 1.38 6.08 8.44
C ARG A 232 0.18 5.53 9.22
N VAL A 233 -0.38 4.39 8.81
CA VAL A 233 -1.47 3.73 9.55
C VAL A 233 -0.91 3.16 10.86
N ARG A 234 -1.67 3.31 11.96
CA ARG A 234 -1.33 2.71 13.26
C ARG A 234 -2.43 1.75 13.71
N ASN A 235 -2.06 0.78 14.53
CA ASN A 235 -2.97 -0.17 15.19
C ASN A 235 -3.83 -0.98 14.20
N VAL A 236 -3.21 -1.40 13.09
CA VAL A 236 -3.81 -2.30 12.08
C VAL A 236 -2.83 -3.44 11.80
N TRP A 237 -3.04 -4.56 12.49
CA TRP A 237 -2.13 -5.72 12.53
C TRP A 237 -1.63 -6.26 11.18
N TRP A 238 -2.41 -6.10 10.11
CA TRP A 238 -2.06 -6.57 8.77
C TRP A 238 -1.37 -5.52 7.89
N LEU A 239 -1.25 -4.27 8.35
CA LEU A 239 -0.50 -3.17 7.73
C LEU A 239 0.77 -2.79 8.51
N GLU A 240 0.92 -3.28 9.73
CA GLU A 240 2.08 -3.00 10.59
C GLU A 240 3.39 -3.37 9.90
N GLY A 241 4.35 -2.45 9.95
CA GLY A 241 5.68 -2.62 9.35
C GLY A 241 5.74 -2.57 7.83
N LEU A 242 4.61 -2.63 7.13
CA LEU A 242 4.57 -2.80 5.67
C LEU A 242 5.27 -1.67 4.93
N GLY A 243 5.04 -0.41 5.35
CA GLY A 243 5.70 0.74 4.73
C GLY A 243 7.23 0.69 4.87
N ALA A 244 7.73 0.29 6.04
CA ALA A 244 9.17 0.13 6.29
C ALA A 244 9.76 -1.03 5.48
N ASP A 245 9.03 -2.14 5.34
CA ASP A 245 9.43 -3.28 4.52
C ASP A 245 9.53 -2.92 3.04
N PHE A 246 8.55 -2.15 2.53
CA PHE A 246 8.57 -1.64 1.17
C PHE A 246 9.81 -0.79 0.93
N VAL A 247 10.02 0.23 1.76
CA VAL A 247 11.16 1.14 1.58
C VAL A 247 12.49 0.40 1.72
N THR A 248 12.61 -0.54 2.65
CA THR A 248 13.84 -1.34 2.80
C THR A 248 14.14 -2.15 1.55
N ALA A 249 13.17 -2.92 1.03
CA ALA A 249 13.39 -3.73 -0.16
C ALA A 249 13.70 -2.87 -1.39
N ILE A 250 12.98 -1.75 -1.53
CA ILE A 250 13.20 -0.80 -2.63
C ILE A 250 14.59 -0.20 -2.56
N ALA A 251 15.05 0.22 -1.37
CA ALA A 251 16.40 0.74 -1.17
C ALA A 251 17.48 -0.24 -1.66
N MET A 252 17.29 -1.53 -1.38
CA MET A 252 18.22 -2.56 -1.85
C MET A 252 18.13 -2.78 -3.36
N ALA A 253 16.92 -2.70 -3.93
CA ALA A 253 16.70 -2.92 -5.35
C ALA A 253 17.23 -1.77 -6.22
N ILE A 254 17.13 -0.51 -5.77
CA ILE A 254 17.58 0.66 -6.55
C ILE A 254 19.06 0.98 -6.37
N GLY A 255 19.76 0.39 -5.40
CA GLY A 255 21.18 0.66 -5.14
C GLY A 255 21.44 1.93 -4.32
N ILE A 256 22.59 1.95 -3.64
CA ILE A 256 22.99 3.00 -2.68
C ILE A 256 23.05 4.38 -3.35
N GLU A 257 23.50 4.44 -4.59
CA GLU A 257 23.61 5.66 -5.37
C GLU A 257 22.26 6.37 -5.58
N ASN A 258 21.14 5.65 -5.48
CA ASN A 258 19.79 6.17 -5.65
C ASN A 258 19.04 6.40 -4.33
N TRP A 259 19.67 6.15 -3.17
CA TRP A 259 19.03 6.30 -1.86
C TRP A 259 18.55 7.71 -1.54
N HIS A 260 19.26 8.72 -2.07
CA HIS A 260 18.85 10.12 -1.97
C HIS A 260 17.44 10.39 -2.54
N LEU A 261 16.99 9.57 -3.49
CA LEU A 261 15.64 9.66 -4.07
C LEU A 261 14.55 9.16 -3.11
N ILE A 262 14.88 8.34 -2.12
CA ILE A 262 13.94 7.71 -1.20
C ILE A 262 14.23 8.01 0.28
N GLU A 263 15.09 9.00 0.55
CA GLU A 263 15.44 9.41 1.91
C GLU A 263 14.21 9.92 2.70
N TRP A 264 13.34 10.70 2.04
CA TRP A 264 12.11 11.19 2.68
C TRP A 264 11.16 10.05 3.05
N PRO A 265 10.79 9.13 2.13
CA PRO A 265 10.02 7.95 2.50
C PRO A 265 10.64 7.17 3.66
N ALA A 266 11.94 6.89 3.60
CA ALA A 266 12.66 6.14 4.63
C ALA A 266 12.54 6.79 6.00
N ARG A 267 12.77 8.11 6.09
CA ARG A 267 12.60 8.85 7.34
C ARG A 267 11.18 8.76 7.89
N VAL A 268 10.16 8.93 7.04
CA VAL A 268 8.74 8.90 7.49
C VAL A 268 8.32 7.53 8.01
N VAL A 269 8.81 6.44 7.40
CA VAL A 269 8.49 5.08 7.84
C VAL A 269 9.49 4.50 8.86
N GLY A 270 10.46 5.30 9.32
CA GLY A 270 11.41 4.90 10.36
C GLY A 270 12.49 3.91 9.91
N VAL A 271 12.89 3.95 8.64
CA VAL A 271 13.98 3.14 8.08
C VAL A 271 15.27 3.96 8.05
N ASP A 272 16.30 3.48 8.75
CA ASP A 272 17.67 3.93 8.56
C ASP A 272 18.26 3.21 7.35
N LEU A 273 18.47 3.91 6.24
CA LEU A 273 18.98 3.30 5.01
C LEU A 273 20.37 2.68 5.20
N TRP A 274 21.22 3.27 6.06
CA TRP A 274 22.56 2.76 6.35
C TRP A 274 22.58 1.58 7.32
N ASN A 275 21.44 1.29 7.94
CA ASN A 275 21.26 0.17 8.86
C ASN A 275 19.87 -0.47 8.68
N ALA A 276 19.46 -0.70 7.43
CA ALA A 276 18.08 -1.06 7.10
C ALA A 276 17.65 -2.44 7.66
N PHE A 277 18.63 -3.29 7.97
CA PHE A 277 18.44 -4.61 8.60
C PHE A 277 18.69 -4.61 10.11
N GLY A 278 19.02 -3.46 10.70
CA GLY A 278 19.10 -3.29 12.14
C GLY A 278 17.75 -3.45 12.85
N VAL A 279 17.76 -3.31 14.17
CA VAL A 279 16.53 -3.28 14.98
C VAL A 279 15.66 -2.14 14.47
N ARG A 280 14.40 -2.45 14.11
CA ARG A 280 13.45 -1.42 13.68
C ARG A 280 13.30 -0.38 14.80
N GLN A 281 13.56 0.88 14.47
CA GLN A 281 13.31 2.00 15.37
C GLN A 281 11.87 2.54 15.23
N ASP A 282 10.95 1.75 14.68
CA ASP A 282 9.63 2.26 14.35
C ASP A 282 8.86 2.60 15.63
N ARG A 283 8.59 3.90 15.84
CA ARG A 283 7.63 4.38 16.86
C ARG A 283 6.18 3.98 16.56
N LEU A 284 5.98 3.04 15.63
CA LEU A 284 4.74 2.77 14.91
C LEU A 284 4.17 1.39 15.23
N GLN A 285 4.89 0.57 16.00
CA GLN A 285 4.31 -0.60 16.64
C GLN A 285 3.28 -0.10 17.64
N GLY A 286 2.01 -0.45 17.41
CA GLY A 286 1.00 -0.34 18.44
C GLY A 286 1.48 -1.11 19.66
N LYS A 287 1.38 -0.52 20.85
CA LYS A 287 1.64 -1.29 22.07
C LYS A 287 0.62 -2.44 22.13
N PRO A 288 0.99 -3.62 22.65
CA PRO A 288 0.04 -4.73 22.80
C PRO A 288 -1.25 -4.33 23.53
N ASP A 289 -1.15 -3.37 24.44
CA ASP A 289 -2.25 -2.82 25.23
C ASP A 289 -3.22 -1.94 24.38
N GLU A 290 -2.82 -1.52 23.18
CA GLU A 290 -3.64 -0.78 22.22
C GLU A 290 -4.36 -1.72 21.22
N MET A 291 -4.02 -3.02 21.23
CA MET A 291 -4.68 -4.05 20.44
C MET A 291 -5.95 -4.55 21.15
N HIS A 292 -6.92 -3.67 21.39
CA HIS A 292 -8.26 -4.09 21.78
C HIS A 292 -8.93 -4.79 20.58
N MET A 293 -8.63 -6.08 20.41
CA MET A 293 -9.58 -7.01 19.81
C MET A 293 -10.53 -7.44 20.91
N ASP A 294 -11.58 -6.66 21.14
CA ASP A 294 -12.82 -7.29 21.62
C ASP A 294 -13.27 -8.21 20.50
N VAL A 295 -12.91 -9.48 20.63
CA VAL A 295 -13.40 -10.56 19.80
C VAL A 295 -14.91 -10.60 20.02
N ILE A 296 -15.67 -10.15 19.02
CA ILE A 296 -17.11 -10.45 18.93
C ILE A 296 -17.26 -11.91 18.51
#